data_AF-A0A382PP55-F1
#
_entry.id   AF-A0A382PP55-F1
#
_cell.length_a   1.000
_cell.length_b   1.000
_cell.length_c   1.000
_cell.angle_alpha   90.00
_cell.angle_beta   90.00
_cell.angle_gamma   90.00
#
_symmetry.space_group_name_H-M   'P 1'
#
loop_
_entity.id
_entity.type
_entity.pdbx_description
1 polymer ?
#
loop_
_entity_poly.entity_id
_entity_poly.type
_entity_poly.pdbx_seq_one_letter_code
_entity_poly.pdbx_strand_id
1 'polypeptide(L)'
;MEGQGDLDVVNVLISAGRTEEARAILESWWGDYHALADRGDRQQALWLRAVLTVDPLIAGLDYQRLVLTYPSSPYSDEALQRLGLISAAEGDLAEAVDYFRALVRDYPGSPKRGIALAWL
;
A
#
# COMPACT_ATOMS: atom_id res chain seq x y z
N MET A 1 6.11 -15.22 -17.27
CA MET A 1 5.58 -15.73 -15.99
C MET A 1 6.61 -15.65 -14.86
N GLU A 2 7.86 -15.26 -15.11
CA GLU A 2 8.90 -15.19 -14.06
C GLU A 2 8.65 -14.08 -13.03
N GLY A 3 8.23 -12.88 -13.46
CA GLY A 3 8.00 -11.76 -12.52
C GLY A 3 6.93 -12.00 -11.45
N GLN A 4 5.83 -12.70 -11.73
CA GLN A 4 4.78 -12.91 -10.71
C GLN A 4 5.26 -13.82 -9.57
N GLY A 5 6.14 -14.80 -9.87
CA GLY A 5 6.71 -15.67 -8.84
C GLY A 5 7.54 -14.90 -7.80
N ASP A 6 8.22 -13.85 -8.23
CA ASP A 6 9.07 -13.04 -7.34
C ASP A 6 8.23 -12.27 -6.31
N LEU A 7 7.09 -11.68 -6.69
CA LEU A 7 6.23 -10.96 -5.74
C LEU A 7 5.57 -11.88 -4.70
N ASP A 8 5.29 -13.13 -5.07
CA ASP A 8 4.83 -14.14 -4.12
C ASP A 8 5.94 -14.54 -3.13
N VAL A 9 7.19 -14.64 -3.61
CA VAL A 9 8.36 -14.85 -2.73
C VAL A 9 8.53 -13.69 -1.75
N VAL A 10 8.33 -12.44 -2.20
CA VAL A 10 8.36 -11.26 -1.31
C VAL A 10 7.35 -11.40 -0.16
N ASN A 11 6.11 -11.81 -0.44
CA ASN A 11 5.08 -12.04 0.58
C ASN A 11 5.50 -13.11 1.61
N VAL A 12 6.10 -14.21 1.13
CA VAL A 12 6.60 -15.28 2.00
C VAL A 12 7.72 -14.77 2.90
N LEU A 13 8.65 -13.99 2.36
CA LEU A 13 9.77 -13.42 3.12
C LEU A 13 9.29 -12.41 4.18
N ILE A 14 8.31 -11.55 3.85
CA ILE A 14 7.66 -10.65 4.82
C ILE A 14 7.07 -11.46 5.97
N SER A 15 6.31 -12.52 5.65
CA SER A 15 5.67 -13.37 6.66
C SER A 15 6.68 -14.11 7.55
N ALA A 16 7.88 -14.36 7.03
CA ALA A 16 9.00 -14.94 7.77
C ALA A 16 9.84 -13.90 8.55
N GLY A 17 9.49 -12.61 8.51
CA GLY A 17 10.27 -11.52 9.11
C GLY A 17 11.59 -11.21 8.40
N ARG A 18 11.81 -11.77 7.21
CA ARG A 18 13.03 -11.60 6.40
C ARG A 18 12.91 -10.36 5.51
N THR A 19 12.71 -9.21 6.15
CA THR A 19 12.39 -7.93 5.49
C THR A 19 13.48 -7.47 4.52
N GLU A 20 14.75 -7.67 4.85
CA GLU A 20 15.85 -7.25 3.97
C GLU A 20 15.87 -8.02 2.66
N GLU A 21 15.67 -9.34 2.74
CA GLU A 21 15.60 -10.20 1.56
C GLU A 21 14.35 -9.92 0.74
N ALA A 22 13.21 -9.69 1.41
CA ALA A 22 11.98 -9.28 0.74
C ALA A 22 12.18 -7.99 -0.07
N ARG A 23 12.90 -7.02 0.50
CA ARG A 23 13.21 -5.75 -0.18
C ARG A 23 14.14 -5.95 -1.37
N ALA A 24 15.18 -6.76 -1.22
CA ALA A 24 16.12 -7.05 -2.30
C ALA A 24 15.43 -7.70 -3.50
N ILE A 25 14.55 -8.68 -3.26
CA ILE A 25 13.78 -9.32 -4.35
C ILE A 25 12.82 -8.31 -5.00
N LEU A 26 12.12 -7.51 -4.21
CA LEU A 26 11.21 -6.49 -4.74
C LEU A 26 11.94 -5.43 -5.57
N GLU A 27 13.14 -5.02 -5.16
CA GLU A 27 13.96 -4.06 -5.89
C GLU A 27 14.41 -4.61 -7.25
N SER A 28 14.90 -5.85 -7.28
CA SER A 28 15.23 -6.53 -8.54
C SER A 28 14.01 -6.62 -9.45
N TRP A 29 12.88 -7.05 -8.90
CA TRP A 29 11.63 -7.15 -9.66
C TRP A 29 11.21 -5.79 -10.25
N TRP A 30 11.34 -4.72 -9.46
CA TRP A 30 10.97 -3.38 -9.88
C TRP A 30 11.83 -2.88 -11.04
N GLY A 31 13.13 -3.17 -11.03
CA GLY A 31 14.04 -2.83 -12.11
C GLY A 31 13.76 -3.61 -13.40
N ASP A 32 13.56 -4.92 -13.27
CA ASP A 32 13.58 -5.83 -14.42
C ASP A 32 12.20 -6.02 -15.05
N TYR A 33 11.11 -6.00 -14.26
CA TYR A 33 9.79 -6.46 -14.71
C TYR A 33 8.68 -5.41 -14.62
N HIS A 34 8.78 -4.38 -13.77
CA HIS A 34 7.67 -3.43 -13.53
C HIS A 34 7.08 -2.80 -14.81
N ALA A 35 7.92 -2.48 -15.80
CA ALA A 35 7.48 -1.87 -17.06
C ALA A 35 6.55 -2.78 -17.87
N LEU A 36 6.75 -4.10 -17.80
CA LEU A 36 5.98 -5.11 -18.53
C LEU A 36 4.90 -5.79 -17.67
N ALA A 37 4.96 -5.58 -16.35
CA ALA A 37 4.04 -6.15 -15.38
C ALA A 37 2.59 -5.78 -15.70
N ASP A 38 1.67 -6.71 -15.41
CA ASP A 38 0.25 -6.46 -15.58
C ASP A 38 -0.30 -5.53 -14.48
N ARG A 39 -1.60 -5.25 -14.56
CA ARG A 39 -2.25 -4.33 -13.63
C ARG A 39 -2.23 -4.85 -12.18
N GLY A 40 -2.36 -6.16 -11.98
CA GLY A 40 -2.37 -6.79 -10.65
C GLY A 40 -1.00 -6.74 -10.01
N ASP A 41 0.02 -7.17 -10.75
CA ASP A 41 1.41 -7.19 -10.27
C ASP A 41 1.90 -5.78 -9.92
N ARG A 42 1.53 -4.77 -10.72
CA ARG A 42 1.86 -3.36 -10.41
C ARG A 42 1.19 -2.86 -9.13
N GLN A 43 -0.06 -3.26 -8.88
CA GLN A 43 -0.76 -2.93 -7.64
C GLN A 43 -0.06 -3.60 -6.45
N GLN A 44 0.23 -4.89 -6.57
CA GLN A 44 0.92 -5.66 -5.53
C GLN A 44 2.31 -5.11 -5.24
N ALA A 45 3.10 -4.78 -6.26
CA ALA A 45 4.43 -4.23 -6.08
C ALA A 45 4.44 -2.86 -5.37
N LEU A 46 3.50 -1.96 -5.72
CA LEU A 46 3.35 -0.69 -5.00
C LEU A 46 2.98 -0.91 -3.54
N TRP A 47 2.06 -1.85 -3.27
CA TRP A 47 1.69 -2.22 -1.91
C TRP A 47 2.89 -2.74 -1.11
N LEU A 48 3.63 -3.70 -1.68
CA LEU A 48 4.79 -4.29 -1.03
C LEU A 48 5.89 -3.27 -0.78
N ARG A 49 6.12 -2.35 -1.72
CA ARG A 49 7.11 -1.29 -1.58
C ARG A 49 6.75 -0.36 -0.41
N ALA A 50 5.49 0.03 -0.32
CA ALA A 50 4.99 0.85 0.78
C ALA A 50 5.10 0.12 2.14
N VAL A 51 4.82 -1.18 2.19
CA VAL A 51 4.88 -1.99 3.42
C VAL A 51 6.32 -2.24 3.89
N LEU A 52 7.26 -2.40 2.96
CA LEU A 52 8.68 -2.66 3.24
C LEU A 52 9.51 -1.38 3.49
N THR A 53 8.90 -0.21 3.28
CA THR A 53 9.52 1.09 3.52
C THR A 53 9.36 1.49 4.98
N VAL A 54 10.48 1.76 5.64
CA VAL A 54 10.50 2.10 7.07
C VAL A 54 10.02 3.52 7.32
N ASP A 55 10.37 4.46 6.43
CA ASP A 55 9.96 5.85 6.56
C ASP A 55 8.49 6.02 6.15
N PRO A 56 7.61 6.52 7.04
CA PRO A 56 6.18 6.62 6.77
C PRO A 56 5.85 7.63 5.66
N LEU A 57 6.64 8.70 5.51
CA LEU A 57 6.42 9.70 4.47
C LEU A 57 6.77 9.14 3.09
N ILE A 58 7.88 8.41 2.99
CA ILE A 58 8.26 7.72 1.76
C ILE A 58 7.24 6.62 1.42
N ALA A 59 6.78 5.85 2.41
CA ALA A 59 5.73 4.84 2.22
C ALA A 59 4.40 5.48 1.75
N GLY A 60 4.07 6.66 2.28
CA GLY A 60 2.90 7.45 1.91
C GLY A 60 2.80 7.72 0.41
N LEU A 61 3.93 7.93 -0.28
CA LEU A 61 3.95 8.18 -1.73
C LEU A 61 3.39 6.99 -2.53
N ASP A 62 3.66 5.77 -2.09
CA ASP A 62 3.18 4.55 -2.75
C ASP A 62 1.72 4.25 -2.44
N TYR A 63 1.29 4.47 -1.19
CA TYR A 63 -0.12 4.38 -0.83
C TYR A 63 -0.94 5.41 -1.61
N GLN A 64 -0.45 6.65 -1.74
CA GLN A 64 -1.13 7.68 -2.53
C GLN A 64 -1.21 7.28 -4.01
N ARG A 65 -0.13 6.75 -4.58
CA ARG A 65 -0.13 6.24 -5.96
C ARG A 65 -1.15 5.11 -6.15
N LEU A 66 -1.27 4.19 -5.20
CA LEU A 66 -2.27 3.11 -5.23
C LEU A 66 -3.69 3.68 -5.30
N VAL A 67 -4.03 4.59 -4.40
CA VAL A 67 -5.38 5.17 -4.32
C VAL A 67 -5.73 5.96 -5.58
N LEU A 68 -4.80 6.77 -6.08
CA LEU A 68 -5.04 7.62 -7.26
C LEU A 68 -5.08 6.83 -8.57
N THR A 69 -4.22 5.81 -8.72
CA THR A 69 -4.08 5.08 -9.99
C THR A 69 -4.99 3.86 -10.05
N TYR A 70 -5.29 3.26 -8.90
CA TYR A 70 -6.02 2.00 -8.80
C TYR A 70 -7.11 2.08 -7.72
N PRO A 71 -8.12 2.95 -7.83
CA PRO A 71 -9.17 3.10 -6.81
C PRO A 71 -10.05 1.84 -6.62
N SER A 72 -9.94 0.83 -7.48
CA SER A 72 -10.61 -0.46 -7.33
C SER A 72 -9.67 -1.60 -6.92
N SER A 73 -8.43 -1.28 -6.55
CA SER A 73 -7.42 -2.27 -6.12
C SER A 73 -7.82 -2.87 -4.77
N PRO A 74 -7.50 -4.16 -4.52
CA PRO A 74 -7.69 -4.79 -3.22
C PRO A 74 -6.86 -4.15 -2.09
N TYR A 75 -5.93 -3.24 -2.41
CA TYR A 75 -5.08 -2.55 -1.44
C TYR A 75 -5.55 -1.12 -1.12
N SER A 76 -6.51 -0.57 -1.87
CA SER A 76 -6.76 0.88 -1.83
C SER A 76 -7.49 1.34 -0.56
N ASP A 77 -8.33 0.51 0.02
CA ASP A 77 -8.98 0.81 1.30
C ASP A 77 -7.95 0.82 2.45
N GLU A 78 -7.03 -0.14 2.49
CA GLU A 78 -5.95 -0.17 3.46
C GLU A 78 -4.92 0.95 3.21
N ALA A 79 -4.64 1.29 1.95
CA ALA A 79 -3.78 2.42 1.61
C ALA A 79 -4.36 3.75 2.13
N LEU A 80 -5.68 3.98 1.99
CA LEU A 80 -6.35 5.13 2.58
C LEU A 80 -6.26 5.15 4.10
N GLN A 81 -6.43 4.01 4.76
CA GLN A 81 -6.25 3.91 6.21
C GLN A 81 -4.82 4.32 6.61
N ARG A 82 -3.81 3.80 5.89
CA ARG A 82 -2.39 4.09 6.18
C ARG A 82 -2.06 5.56 5.95
N LEU A 83 -2.54 6.16 4.86
CA LEU A 83 -2.40 7.60 4.62
C LEU A 83 -3.01 8.43 5.75
N GLY A 84 -4.24 8.09 6.19
CA GLY A 84 -4.87 8.77 7.32
C GLY A 84 -4.05 8.69 8.61
N LEU A 85 -3.50 7.52 8.92
CA LEU A 85 -2.64 7.32 10.08
C LEU A 85 -1.30 8.06 9.97
N ILE A 86 -0.70 8.09 8.78
CA ILE A 86 0.53 8.84 8.50
C ILE A 86 0.30 10.34 8.73
N SER A 87 -0.75 10.92 8.13
CA SER A 87 -1.08 12.35 8.32
C SER A 87 -1.38 12.67 9.79
N ALA A 88 -2.08 11.78 10.50
CA ALA A 88 -2.36 11.97 11.92
C ALA A 88 -1.06 11.95 12.77
N ALA A 89 -0.11 11.07 12.44
CA ALA A 89 1.18 10.99 13.12
C ALA A 89 2.04 12.24 12.88
N GLU A 90 1.94 12.85 11.70
CA GLU A 90 2.57 14.13 11.35
C GLU A 90 1.85 15.35 11.99
N GLY A 91 0.72 15.14 12.65
CA GLY A 91 -0.08 16.19 13.28
C GLY A 91 -1.06 16.89 12.33
N ASP A 92 -1.11 16.51 11.05
CA ASP A 92 -2.12 16.99 10.11
C ASP A 92 -3.42 16.19 10.25
N LEU A 93 -4.15 16.50 11.32
CA LEU A 93 -5.43 15.86 11.62
C LEU A 93 -6.50 16.17 10.56
N ALA A 94 -6.40 17.29 9.86
CA ALA A 94 -7.36 17.65 8.83
C ALA A 94 -7.22 16.73 7.61
N GLU A 95 -5.99 16.53 7.13
CA GLU A 95 -5.71 15.60 6.03
C GLU A 95 -6.04 14.16 6.43
N ALA A 96 -5.73 13.76 7.67
CA ALA A 96 -6.09 12.45 8.20
C ALA A 96 -7.59 12.17 8.08
N VAL A 97 -8.41 13.11 8.54
CA VAL A 97 -9.88 13.03 8.46
C VAL A 97 -10.35 12.90 7.01
N ASP A 98 -9.74 13.61 6.07
CA ASP A 98 -10.12 13.52 4.66
C ASP A 98 -9.83 12.15 4.05
N TYR A 99 -8.70 11.51 4.39
CA TYR A 99 -8.44 10.12 3.99
C TYR A 99 -9.44 9.14 4.58
N PHE A 100 -9.80 9.29 5.86
CA PHE A 100 -10.81 8.42 6.49
C PHE A 100 -12.21 8.63 5.93
N ARG A 101 -12.60 9.88 5.59
CA ARG A 101 -13.85 10.17 4.88
C ARG A 101 -13.89 9.51 3.51
N ALA A 102 -12.79 9.58 2.76
CA ALA A 102 -12.68 8.90 1.47
C ALA A 102 -12.85 7.39 1.62
N LEU A 103 -12.23 6.77 2.62
CA LEU A 103 -12.39 5.33 2.89
C LEU A 103 -13.86 4.97 3.15
N VAL A 104 -14.54 5.71 4.03
CA VAL A 104 -15.94 5.49 4.36
C VAL A 104 -16.87 5.66 3.15
N ARG A 105 -16.62 6.68 2.32
CA ARG A 105 -17.43 7.02 1.15
C ARG A 105 -17.22 6.04 0.00
N ASP A 106 -15.97 5.76 -0.34
CA ASP A 106 -15.60 5.06 -1.57
C ASP A 106 -15.52 3.54 -1.38
N TYR A 107 -15.33 3.07 -0.14
CA TYR A 107 -15.21 1.64 0.20
C TYR A 107 -16.21 1.23 1.30
N PRO A 108 -17.53 1.36 1.05
CA PRO A 108 -18.55 1.12 2.07
C PRO A 108 -18.59 -0.32 2.62
N GLY A 109 -18.04 -1.29 1.88
CA GLY A 109 -17.92 -2.70 2.30
C GLY A 109 -16.57 -3.07 2.92
N SER A 110 -15.62 -2.13 3.04
CA SER A 110 -14.30 -2.42 3.57
C SER A 110 -14.37 -2.84 5.05
N PRO A 111 -13.61 -3.86 5.49
CA PRO A 111 -13.47 -4.18 6.91
C PRO A 111 -12.81 -3.04 7.72
N LYS A 112 -12.11 -2.12 7.05
CA LYS A 112 -11.47 -0.95 7.68
C LYS A 112 -12.45 0.19 7.94
N ARG A 113 -13.69 0.10 7.43
CA ARG A 113 -14.71 1.15 7.54
C ARG A 113 -15.04 1.54 8.99
N GLY A 114 -15.10 0.56 9.90
CA GLY A 114 -15.38 0.82 11.31
C GLY A 114 -14.27 1.62 11.99
N ILE A 115 -13.01 1.31 11.67
CA ILE A 115 -11.85 2.05 12.17
C ILE A 115 -11.86 3.47 11.60
N ALA A 116 -12.13 3.64 10.30
CA ALA A 116 -12.18 4.96 9.68
C ALA A 116 -13.26 5.87 10.29
N LEU A 117 -14.44 5.33 10.62
CA LEU A 117 -15.47 6.10 11.32
C LEU A 117 -15.04 6.61 12.70
N ALA A 118 -14.14 5.91 13.40
CA ALA A 118 -13.68 6.34 14.72
C ALA A 118 -12.79 7.59 14.66
N TRP A 119 -12.33 7.98 13.47
CA TRP A 119 -11.55 9.18 13.21
C TRP A 119 -12.39 10.37 12.71
N LEU A 120 -13.71 10.21 12.54
CA LEU A 120 -14.62 11.25 12.05
C LEU A 120 -15.49 11.81 13.18
#